data_AF-A0A8X6XKQ2-F1
#
_entry.id   AF-A0A8X6XKQ2-F1
#
_cell.length_a   1.000
_cell.length_b   1.000
_cell.length_c   1.000
_cell.angle_alpha   90.00
_cell.angle_beta   90.00
_cell.angle_gamma   90.00
#
_symmetry.space_group_name_H-M   'P 1'
#
loop_
_entity.id
_entity.type
_entity.pdbx_description
1 polymer ?
#
loop_
_entity_poly.entity_id
_entity_poly.type
_entity_poly.pdbx_seq_one_letter_code
_entity_poly.pdbx_strand_id
1 'polypeptide(L)'
;MRYIGQGLPSLETFCSLMCLPNPVCQKAYDKINAKIADVSEALANASMKKASAEEKIIHGTVNSVVVSGDGTWKTCGHTSLIGMCTLIGA
;
A
#
# COMPACT_ATOMS: atom_id res chain seq x y z
N MET A 1 13.52 14.74 -6.41
CA MET A 1 13.62 14.44 -4.96
C MET A 1 12.63 13.33 -4.62
N ARG A 2 13.07 12.27 -3.92
CA ARG A 2 12.23 11.13 -3.53
C ARG A 2 11.50 11.50 -2.21
N TYR A 3 10.26 11.96 -2.29
CA TYR A 3 9.46 12.46 -1.14
C TYR A 3 8.38 11.47 -0.64
N ILE A 4 8.74 10.20 -0.44
CA ILE A 4 7.82 9.20 0.14
C ILE A 4 8.26 8.93 1.58
N GLY A 5 7.31 8.90 2.52
CA GLY A 5 7.57 8.55 3.92
C GLY A 5 8.09 9.68 4.82
N GLN A 6 8.01 10.93 4.36
CA GLN A 6 8.56 12.09 5.10
C GLN A 6 7.62 12.70 6.15
N GLY A 7 6.37 12.22 6.23
CA GLY A 7 5.43 12.59 7.28
C GLY A 7 4.97 14.06 7.28
N LEU A 8 4.45 14.52 8.42
CA LEU A 8 3.97 15.89 8.61
C LEU A 8 5.02 16.99 8.35
N PRO A 9 6.31 16.87 8.73
CA PRO A 9 7.30 17.93 8.50
C PRO A 9 7.49 18.30 7.03
N SER A 10 7.40 17.31 6.14
CA SER A 10 7.45 17.58 4.70
C SER A 10 6.20 18.29 4.17
N LEU A 11 5.05 18.01 4.77
CA LEU A 11 3.79 18.69 4.43
C LEU A 11 3.83 20.15 4.90
N GLU A 12 4.39 20.42 6.09
CA GLU A 12 4.62 21.79 6.58
C GLU A 12 5.57 22.55 5.65
N THR A 13 6.69 21.92 5.27
CA THR A 13 7.65 22.50 4.31
C THR A 13 6.97 22.81 2.98
N PHE A 14 6.16 21.88 2.46
CA PHE A 14 5.40 22.07 1.22
C PHE A 14 4.41 23.24 1.34
N CYS A 15 3.62 23.31 2.41
CA CYS A 15 2.69 24.43 2.62
C CYS A 15 3.43 25.77 2.69
N SER A 16 4.56 25.81 3.38
CA SER A 16 5.37 27.04 3.49
C SER A 16 5.93 27.50 2.12
N LEU A 17 6.41 26.57 1.29
CA LEU A 17 6.94 26.85 -0.04
C LEU A 17 5.85 27.32 -1.01
N MET A 18 4.63 26.83 -0.82
CA MET A 18 3.49 27.11 -1.70
C MET A 18 2.60 28.26 -1.19
N CYS A 19 3.02 28.97 -0.12
CA CYS A 19 2.22 30.00 0.54
C CYS A 19 0.80 29.53 0.94
N LEU A 20 0.68 28.25 1.31
CA LEU A 20 -0.56 27.65 1.81
C LEU A 20 -0.62 27.76 3.34
N PRO A 21 -1.82 27.73 3.94
CA PRO A 21 -1.94 27.63 5.39
C PRO A 21 -1.25 26.37 5.92
N ASN A 22 -0.80 26.44 7.18
CA ASN A 22 -0.19 25.29 7.85
C ASN A 22 -1.12 24.08 7.79
N PRO A 23 -0.57 22.87 7.62
CA PRO A 23 -1.35 21.66 7.63
C PRO A 23 -1.97 21.40 9.02
N VAL A 24 -2.78 20.35 9.11
CA VAL A 24 -3.40 19.93 10.36
C VAL A 24 -2.36 19.68 11.46
N CYS A 25 -2.76 19.83 12.72
CA CYS A 25 -1.86 19.57 13.85
C CYS A 25 -1.45 18.09 13.92
N GLN A 26 -0.31 17.80 14.56
CA GLN A 26 0.24 16.44 14.71
C GLN A 26 -0.81 15.42 15.19
N LYS A 27 -1.60 15.76 16.22
CA LYS A 27 -2.65 14.87 16.75
C LYS A 27 -3.72 14.51 15.71
N ALA A 28 -4.07 15.45 14.82
CA ALA A 28 -5.03 15.20 13.75
C ALA A 28 -4.40 14.38 12.63
N TYR A 29 -3.15 14.71 12.26
CA TYR A 29 -2.37 13.97 11.27
C TYR A 29 -2.23 12.49 11.64
N ASP A 30 -1.84 12.19 12.88
CA ASP A 30 -1.65 10.82 13.37
C ASP A 30 -2.96 10.03 13.34
N LYS A 31 -4.08 10.66 13.73
CA LYS A 31 -5.41 10.04 13.67
C LYS A 31 -5.84 9.72 12.24
N ILE A 32 -5.59 10.64 11.30
CA ILE A 32 -5.90 10.44 9.89
C ILE A 32 -5.09 9.27 9.34
N ASN A 33 -3.78 9.26 9.60
CA ASN A 33 -2.90 8.18 9.15
C ASN A 33 -3.27 6.83 9.73
N ALA A 34 -3.57 6.76 11.03
CA ALA A 34 -4.04 5.53 11.66
C ALA A 34 -5.31 5.02 10.98
N LYS A 35 -6.28 5.92 10.72
CA LYS A 35 -7.52 5.52 10.07
C LYS A 35 -7.32 5.06 8.62
N ILE A 36 -6.43 5.73 7.87
CA ILE A 36 -6.07 5.32 6.52
C ILE A 36 -5.42 3.93 6.54
N ALA A 37 -4.51 3.68 7.49
CA ALA A 37 -3.88 2.38 7.65
C ALA A 37 -4.90 1.27 7.92
N ASP A 38 -5.79 1.48 8.90
CA ASP A 38 -6.84 0.51 9.26
C ASP A 38 -7.74 0.18 8.05
N VAL A 39 -8.19 1.22 7.33
CA VAL A 39 -9.08 1.04 6.16
C VAL A 39 -8.34 0.37 5.02
N SER A 40 -7.08 0.73 4.78
CA SER A 40 -6.26 0.14 3.72
C SER A 40 -6.01 -1.35 3.99
N GLU A 41 -5.73 -1.73 5.23
CA GLU A 41 -5.57 -3.13 5.63
C GLU A 41 -6.88 -3.91 5.46
N ALA A 42 -8.00 -3.36 5.92
CA ALA A 42 -9.31 -3.99 5.75
C ALA A 42 -9.67 -4.19 4.26
N LEU A 43 -9.40 -3.18 3.43
CA LEU A 43 -9.63 -3.24 1.99
C LEU A 43 -8.71 -4.25 1.30
N ALA A 44 -7.42 -4.29 1.66
CA ALA A 44 -6.48 -5.27 1.14
C ALA A 44 -6.94 -6.70 1.46
N ASN A 45 -7.34 -6.95 2.70
CA ASN A 45 -7.85 -8.26 3.13
C ASN A 45 -9.14 -8.65 2.40
N ALA A 46 -10.09 -7.71 2.24
CA ALA A 46 -11.32 -7.94 1.50
C ALA A 46 -11.05 -8.24 0.01
N SER A 47 -10.15 -7.48 -0.60
CA SER A 47 -9.72 -7.65 -1.99
C SER A 47 -9.08 -9.02 -2.22
N MET A 48 -8.10 -9.40 -1.38
CA MET A 48 -7.44 -10.71 -1.48
C MET A 48 -8.41 -11.89 -1.28
N LYS A 49 -9.36 -11.77 -0.35
CA LYS A 49 -10.40 -12.80 -0.15
C LYS A 49 -11.32 -12.92 -1.36
N LYS A 50 -11.71 -11.79 -1.97
CA LYS A 50 -12.53 -11.77 -3.18
C LYS A 50 -11.80 -12.42 -4.35
N ALA A 51 -10.54 -12.05 -4.59
CA ALA A 51 -9.70 -12.67 -5.61
C ALA A 51 -9.58 -14.19 -5.39
N SER A 52 -9.33 -14.64 -4.15
CA SER A 52 -9.28 -16.08 -3.84
C SER A 52 -10.60 -16.81 -4.09
N ALA A 53 -11.74 -16.16 -3.87
CA ALA A 53 -13.05 -16.74 -4.16
C ALA A 53 -13.32 -16.82 -5.67
N GLU A 54 -12.93 -15.81 -6.44
CA GLU A 54 -13.06 -15.78 -7.89
C GLU A 54 -12.23 -16.89 -8.55
N GLU A 55 -10.98 -17.07 -8.12
CA GLU A 55 -10.09 -18.15 -8.58
C GLU A 55 -10.70 -19.55 -8.36
N LYS A 56 -11.29 -19.79 -7.18
CA LYS A 56 -11.95 -21.07 -6.88
C LYS A 56 -13.15 -21.38 -7.77
N ILE A 57 -13.86 -20.35 -8.22
CA ILE A 57 -15.01 -20.54 -9.12
C ILE A 57 -14.53 -20.92 -10.52
N ILE A 58 -13.46 -20.27 -11.02
CA ILE A 58 -12.91 -20.48 -12.36
C ILE A 58 -12.28 -21.87 -12.50
N HIS A 59 -11.51 -22.32 -11.51
CA HIS A 59 -10.73 -23.57 -11.58
C HIS A 59 -11.43 -24.79 -10.94
N GLY A 60 -12.64 -24.61 -10.42
CA GLY A 60 -13.42 -25.68 -9.79
C GLY A 60 -12.87 -26.13 -8.43
N THR A 61 -13.50 -27.15 -7.83
CA THR A 61 -13.24 -27.67 -6.46
C THR A 61 -11.90 -28.40 -6.30
N VAL A 62 -10.86 -27.99 -7.01
CA VAL A 62 -9.50 -28.44 -6.69
C VAL A 62 -9.07 -27.66 -5.45
N ASN A 63 -8.82 -28.36 -4.34
CA ASN A 63 -8.38 -27.76 -3.06
C ASN A 63 -7.01 -27.05 -3.14
N SER A 64 -6.46 -26.85 -4.33
CA SER A 64 -5.18 -26.21 -4.59
C SER A 64 -5.35 -25.10 -5.62
N VAL A 65 -5.13 -23.85 -5.19
CA VAL A 65 -4.92 -22.72 -6.09
C VAL A 65 -3.44 -22.75 -6.48
N VAL A 66 -3.13 -22.82 -7.76
CA VAL A 66 -1.76 -22.65 -8.26
C VAL A 66 -1.50 -21.14 -8.29
N VAL A 67 -0.49 -20.70 -7.54
CA VAL A 67 -0.14 -19.28 -7.43
C VAL A 67 1.28 -19.09 -7.92
N SER A 68 1.46 -18.22 -8.91
CA SER A 68 2.77 -17.71 -9.30
C SER A 68 3.07 -16.43 -8.53
N GLY A 69 4.17 -16.40 -7.78
CA GLY A 69 4.65 -15.21 -7.11
C GLY A 69 5.76 -14.54 -7.90
N ASP A 70 5.58 -13.27 -8.22
CA ASP A 70 6.63 -12.41 -8.75
C ASP A 70 6.89 -11.23 -7.81
N GLY A 71 8.14 -10.79 -7.73
CA GLY A 71 8.58 -9.73 -6.84
C GLY A 71 9.49 -8.77 -7.60
N THR A 72 9.13 -7.49 -7.61
CA THR A 72 9.94 -6.43 -8.19
C THR A 72 10.38 -5.44 -7.13
N TRP A 73 11.63 -5.01 -7.21
CA TRP A 73 12.17 -3.94 -6.39
C TRP A 73 12.27 -2.66 -7.21
N LYS A 74 12.09 -1.50 -6.57
CA LYS A 74 12.24 -0.20 -7.23
C LYS A 74 13.62 -0.01 -7.89
N THR A 75 14.65 -0.65 -7.35
CA THR A 75 16.02 -0.65 -7.91
C THR A 75 16.59 -2.06 -7.82
N CYS A 76 16.86 -2.68 -8.96
CA CYS A 76 17.57 -3.96 -9.04
C CYS A 76 19.04 -3.79 -8.62
N GLY A 77 19.60 -4.82 -7.97
CA GLY A 77 21.03 -4.85 -7.58
C GLY A 77 21.39 -4.07 -6.30
N HIS A 78 20.40 -3.52 -5.59
CA HIS A 78 20.58 -2.82 -4.32
C HIS A 78 19.50 -3.19 -3.31
N THR A 79 19.77 -3.00 -2.01
CA THR A 79 18.76 -3.04 -0.96
C THR A 79 17.76 -1.89 -1.17
N SER A 80 16.60 -2.21 -1.74
CA SER A 80 15.50 -1.27 -1.88
C SER A 80 14.57 -1.39 -0.69
N LEU A 81 14.27 -0.27 -0.02
CA LEU A 81 13.22 -0.20 1.01
C LEU A 81 11.81 -0.35 0.42
N ILE A 82 11.69 -0.34 -0.91
CA ILE A 82 10.43 -0.35 -1.64
C ILE A 82 10.46 -1.49 -2.64
N GLY A 83 9.58 -2.46 -2.42
CA GLY A 83 9.32 -3.59 -3.30
C GLY A 83 7.83 -3.81 -3.47
N MET A 84 7.48 -4.49 -4.54
CA MET A 84 6.14 -4.94 -4.87
C MET A 84 6.19 -6.44 -5.05
N CYS A 85 5.33 -7.16 -4.35
CA CYS A 85 5.11 -8.58 -4.57
C CYS A 85 3.73 -8.73 -5.19
N THR A 86 3.66 -9.50 -6.28
CA THR A 86 2.42 -9.88 -6.95
C THR A 86 2.25 -11.38 -6.85
N LEU A 87 1.06 -11.80 -6.45
CA LEU A 87 0.63 -13.20 -6.48
C LEU A 87 -0.45 -13.29 -7.55
N ILE A 88 -0.24 -14.16 -8.53
CA ILE A 88 -1.14 -14.36 -9.67
C ILE A 88 -1.67 -15.79 -9.60
N GLY A 89 -3.00 -15.95 -9.59
CA GLY A 89 -3.66 -17.25 -9.78
C GLY A 89 -3.53 -17.72 -11.23
N ALA A 90 -3.44 -19.04 -11.44
CA ALA A 90 -3.24 -19.65 -12.75
C ALA A 90 -4.51 -20.32 -13.25
#